data_AF-A0A6P6CPM7-F1
#
_entry.id   AF-A0A6P6CPM7-F1
#
_cell.length_a   1.000
_cell.length_b   1.000
_cell.length_c   1.000
_cell.angle_alpha   90.00
_cell.angle_beta   90.00
_cell.angle_gamma   90.00
#
_symmetry.space_group_name_H-M   'P 1'
#
loop_
_entity.id
_entity.type
_entity.pdbx_description
1 polymer ?
#
loop_
_entity_poly.entity_id
_entity_poly.type
_entity_poly.pdbx_seq_one_letter_code
_entity_poly.pdbx_strand_id
1 'polypeptide(L)'
;MLSYKHCLWFRFPYWASPSILGTYCLPGGQGRPQEIPFVHGIQDYLLIQKDETNWVTFKRQPSEHHRLMSRINKNVILALLTLTSSAFLLFQLYYYKHYLSAKFSQWKTSDGDWRPGKSENGAGLSKSKGSRIGFDSIQWRAVKKFIMLTTSQNVPVFLIDPLVLELINKNFEQVKNTSHGSTSECNFFCVPRDFTAFALQYHLWKNEEGWFRIAENMGFQCLKIENKDPRLDGIDSLSGTEIPLHYLCKLATHTIHLVVFHERSGNYLWHGHLRLKAHVDRKFVPFRKLQFGRYPGAFDRPELQEITVDGLDVLIPKDLMHFLEEIPHSRFIECRYKEARAFFQQYLDDNTVEAMMFRKSAKELLQLAAKTLKKLGVPFWLSSGTCLGWYRQCGIIPYSKDVDLGIFIQDYKSNMISAFQDAGLPLKHKFGKSVKVFIFPLGRRQLGTIFPRKRRCET
;
A
#
# COMPACT_ATOMS: atom_id res chain seq x y z
N MET A 1 5.64 6.04 45.07
CA MET A 1 4.53 5.96 44.10
C MET A 1 5.00 6.50 42.77
N LEU A 2 5.35 5.63 41.82
CA LEU A 2 6.04 5.99 40.57
C LEU A 2 5.14 5.72 39.35
N SER A 3 4.72 6.82 38.74
CA SER A 3 4.51 7.09 37.31
C SER A 3 4.23 5.91 36.36
N TYR A 4 3.00 5.86 35.83
CA TYR A 4 2.60 5.03 34.70
C TYR A 4 3.40 5.41 33.44
N LYS A 5 4.27 4.51 32.97
CA LYS A 5 5.10 4.67 31.76
C LYS A 5 4.45 3.95 30.58
N HIS A 6 4.40 4.61 29.43
CA HIS A 6 3.79 4.12 28.19
C HIS A 6 4.91 3.50 27.32
N CYS A 7 4.71 2.30 26.77
CA CYS A 7 5.79 1.51 26.12
C CYS A 7 5.58 1.38 24.60
N LEU A 8 6.65 1.19 23.81
CA LEU A 8 6.59 0.80 22.39
C LEU A 8 7.18 -0.61 22.17
N TRP A 9 6.43 -1.46 21.47
CA TRP A 9 6.77 -2.86 21.19
C TRP A 9 7.03 -3.11 19.71
N PHE A 10 8.09 -3.86 19.40
CA PHE A 10 8.31 -4.42 18.07
C PHE A 10 8.03 -5.92 18.06
N ARG A 11 7.03 -6.36 17.27
CA ARG A 11 6.75 -7.78 17.04
C ARG A 11 7.18 -8.20 15.64
N PHE A 12 8.04 -9.22 15.58
CA PHE A 12 8.54 -9.82 14.35
C PHE A 12 7.76 -11.12 14.09
N PRO A 13 6.89 -11.20 13.07
CA PRO A 13 6.31 -12.47 12.68
C PRO A 13 7.35 -13.30 11.91
N TYR A 14 7.61 -14.52 12.37
CA TYR A 14 8.20 -15.56 11.51
C TYR A 14 7.10 -16.05 10.57
N TRP A 15 7.16 -15.67 9.29
CA TRP A 15 6.48 -16.42 8.25
C TRP A 15 7.41 -17.55 7.84
N ALA A 16 7.14 -18.76 8.32
CA ALA A 16 7.79 -19.95 7.81
C ALA A 16 7.39 -20.11 6.34
N SER A 17 8.35 -20.00 5.42
CA SER A 17 8.18 -20.58 4.09
C SER A 17 8.12 -22.11 4.21
N PRO A 18 7.23 -22.78 3.46
CA PRO A 18 7.00 -24.21 3.61
C PRO A 18 8.01 -24.99 2.77
N SER A 19 9.25 -25.17 3.25
CA SER A 19 10.18 -26.20 2.73
C SER A 19 11.58 -26.09 3.33
N ILE A 20 11.77 -26.54 4.58
CA ILE A 20 13.06 -27.12 5.01
C ILE A 20 12.75 -28.25 6.00
N LEU A 21 12.87 -29.50 5.52
CA LEU A 21 13.06 -30.67 6.38
C LEU A 21 14.42 -30.52 7.05
N GLY A 22 14.43 -30.42 8.38
CA GLY A 22 15.65 -30.41 9.17
C GLY A 22 15.36 -31.03 10.55
N THR A 23 15.83 -32.24 10.74
CA THR A 23 15.87 -32.98 12.01
C THR A 23 16.64 -32.18 13.07
N TYR A 24 16.01 -31.93 14.22
CA TYR A 24 16.69 -31.48 15.43
C TYR A 24 16.64 -32.58 16.48
N CYS A 25 17.81 -33.04 16.91
CA CYS A 25 18.00 -33.86 18.11
C CYS A 25 17.85 -32.98 19.36
N LEU A 26 17.09 -33.44 20.35
CA LEU A 26 17.11 -32.89 21.71
C LEU A 26 18.06 -33.74 22.59
N PRO A 27 18.76 -33.13 23.56
CA PRO A 27 19.70 -33.84 24.40
C PRO A 27 18.99 -34.61 25.53
N GLY A 28 19.38 -35.88 25.68
CA GLY A 28 19.60 -36.55 26.96
C GLY A 28 18.43 -36.73 27.92
N GLY A 29 17.72 -37.86 27.80
CA GLY A 29 16.93 -38.45 28.87
C GLY A 29 16.75 -39.95 28.59
N GLN A 30 17.31 -40.81 29.44
CA GLN A 30 17.32 -42.27 29.27
C GLN A 30 15.91 -42.86 29.18
N GLY A 31 15.63 -43.59 28.11
CA GLY A 31 14.44 -44.43 27.95
C GLY A 31 14.38 -45.02 26.55
N ARG A 32 14.32 -46.36 26.44
CA ARG A 32 14.27 -47.09 25.15
C ARG A 32 13.06 -46.67 24.29
N PRO A 33 13.19 -46.59 22.95
CA PRO A 33 12.06 -46.27 22.08
C PRO A 33 11.12 -47.48 21.95
N GLN A 34 9.84 -47.29 22.24
CA GLN A 34 8.76 -48.15 21.74
C GLN A 34 8.17 -47.51 20.49
N GLU A 35 8.08 -48.27 19.41
CA GLU A 35 7.43 -47.87 18.16
C GLU A 35 5.91 -47.82 18.35
N ILE A 36 5.30 -46.68 18.03
CA ILE A 36 3.84 -46.54 17.91
C ILE A 36 3.54 -46.05 16.48
N PRO A 37 2.73 -46.76 15.69
CA PRO A 37 2.42 -46.37 14.31
C PRO A 37 1.48 -45.15 14.28
N PHE A 38 1.85 -44.13 13.50
CA PHE A 38 1.05 -42.94 13.24
C PHE A 38 -0.12 -43.26 12.30
N VAL A 39 -1.36 -43.08 12.78
CA VAL A 39 -2.57 -43.05 11.96
C VAL A 39 -2.99 -41.58 11.78
N HIS A 40 -3.13 -41.15 10.53
CA HIS A 40 -3.61 -39.82 10.16
C HIS A 40 -5.09 -39.65 10.55
N GLY A 41 -5.39 -38.72 11.45
CA GLY A 41 -6.77 -38.29 11.75
C GLY A 41 -6.79 -37.10 12.69
N ILE A 42 -7.10 -35.91 12.15
CA ILE A 42 -7.33 -34.71 12.95
C ILE A 42 -8.66 -34.89 13.69
N GLN A 43 -8.61 -34.91 15.02
CA GLN A 43 -9.80 -34.93 15.87
C GLN A 43 -9.67 -33.79 16.89
N ASP A 44 -10.45 -32.73 16.68
CA ASP A 44 -10.45 -31.55 17.53
C ASP A 44 -11.12 -31.85 18.88
N TYR A 45 -10.33 -31.83 19.97
CA TYR A 45 -10.85 -31.79 21.33
C TYR A 45 -10.87 -30.33 21.81
N LEU A 46 -12.04 -29.85 22.22
CA LEU A 46 -12.18 -28.56 22.89
C LEU A 46 -11.99 -28.77 24.41
N LEU A 47 -10.92 -28.23 24.98
CA LEU A 47 -10.69 -28.19 26.42
C LEU A 47 -11.07 -26.80 26.95
N ILE A 48 -12.06 -26.73 27.84
CA ILE A 48 -12.43 -25.50 28.57
C ILE A 48 -12.11 -25.74 30.05
N GLN A 49 -11.28 -24.86 30.62
CA GLN A 49 -10.87 -24.88 32.02
C GLN A 49 -12.00 -24.38 32.92
N LYS A 50 -12.40 -25.15 33.95
CA LYS A 50 -13.46 -24.74 34.90
C LYS A 50 -13.04 -24.74 36.38
N ASP A 51 -11.88 -25.33 36.77
CA ASP A 51 -11.03 -25.00 37.94
C ASP A 51 -9.95 -26.09 38.19
N GLU A 52 -8.94 -25.77 39.01
CA GLU A 52 -7.56 -26.31 39.03
C GLU A 52 -7.33 -27.83 39.26
N THR A 53 -8.33 -28.70 39.39
CA THR A 53 -8.04 -30.13 39.65
C THR A 53 -8.87 -31.19 38.93
N ASN A 54 -9.75 -30.86 37.97
CA ASN A 54 -10.47 -31.91 37.22
C ASN A 54 -10.73 -31.57 35.74
N TRP A 55 -10.28 -32.46 34.83
CA TRP A 55 -10.55 -32.41 33.38
C TRP A 55 -11.66 -33.42 33.02
N VAL A 56 -12.69 -32.99 32.28
CA VAL A 56 -13.73 -33.89 31.73
C VAL A 56 -13.77 -33.77 30.21
N THR A 57 -13.66 -34.90 29.51
CA THR A 57 -13.72 -34.98 28.04
C THR A 57 -15.16 -35.04 27.54
N PHE A 58 -15.56 -34.09 26.68
CA PHE A 58 -16.85 -34.11 25.99
C PHE A 58 -16.68 -34.64 24.56
N LYS A 59 -17.29 -35.79 24.23
CA LYS A 59 -17.31 -36.36 22.87
C LYS A 59 -18.46 -35.73 22.09
N ARG A 60 -18.16 -34.98 21.03
CA ARG A 60 -19.17 -34.45 20.11
C ARG A 60 -19.70 -35.60 19.23
N GLN A 61 -21.00 -35.87 19.25
CA GLN A 61 -21.61 -36.82 18.31
C GLN A 61 -21.51 -36.28 16.87
N PRO A 62 -21.26 -37.14 15.86
CA PRO A 62 -21.16 -36.70 14.47
C PRO A 62 -22.54 -36.29 13.94
N SER A 63 -22.58 -35.14 13.26
CA SER A 63 -23.76 -34.67 12.53
C SER A 63 -24.06 -35.55 11.31
N GLU A 64 -25.33 -35.56 10.90
CA GLU A 64 -25.92 -36.33 9.79
C GLU A 64 -25.24 -36.21 8.41
N HIS A 65 -24.20 -35.37 8.28
CA HIS A 65 -23.42 -35.25 7.05
C HIS A 65 -22.58 -36.51 6.72
N HIS A 66 -22.28 -37.36 7.70
CA HIS A 66 -21.53 -38.60 7.48
C HIS A 66 -22.34 -39.77 6.90
N ARG A 67 -23.68 -39.64 6.77
CA ARG A 67 -24.52 -40.65 6.11
C ARG A 67 -24.66 -40.46 4.59
N LEU A 68 -24.21 -39.33 4.03
CA LEU A 68 -24.39 -39.03 2.61
C LEU A 68 -23.23 -39.51 1.71
N MET A 69 -22.06 -39.79 2.28
CA MET A 69 -20.85 -40.21 1.55
C MET A 69 -20.64 -41.73 1.54
N SER A 70 -21.70 -42.53 1.31
CA SER A 70 -21.56 -43.98 1.02
C SER A 70 -22.22 -44.43 -0.29
N ARG A 71 -22.68 -43.49 -1.12
CA ARG A 71 -23.34 -43.78 -2.41
C ARG A 71 -22.74 -43.06 -3.62
N ILE A 72 -21.43 -42.79 -3.60
CA ILE A 72 -20.76 -42.29 -4.81
C ILE A 72 -19.90 -43.42 -5.37
N ASN A 73 -20.28 -43.90 -6.54
CA ASN A 73 -19.59 -44.96 -7.25
C ASN A 73 -18.12 -44.53 -7.48
N LYS A 74 -17.17 -45.32 -6.95
CA LYS A 74 -15.73 -45.03 -7.04
C LYS A 74 -15.26 -44.84 -8.48
N ASN A 75 -15.92 -45.48 -9.45
CA ASN A 75 -15.64 -45.34 -10.87
C ASN A 75 -16.02 -43.95 -11.41
N VAL A 76 -17.08 -43.32 -10.86
CA VAL A 76 -17.50 -41.97 -11.25
C VAL A 76 -16.52 -40.93 -10.69
N ILE A 77 -16.05 -41.11 -9.47
CA ILE A 77 -15.01 -40.25 -8.88
C ILE A 77 -13.72 -40.38 -9.69
N LEU A 78 -13.31 -41.60 -10.02
CA LEU A 78 -12.10 -41.83 -10.81
C LEU A 78 -12.23 -41.18 -12.19
N ALA A 79 -13.37 -41.35 -12.87
CA ALA A 79 -13.63 -40.72 -14.16
C ALA A 79 -13.55 -39.18 -14.08
N LEU A 80 -14.16 -38.58 -13.06
CA LEU A 80 -14.15 -37.13 -12.86
C LEU A 80 -12.73 -36.60 -12.56
N LEU A 81 -11.94 -37.34 -11.77
CA LEU A 81 -10.54 -36.99 -11.48
C LEU A 81 -9.66 -37.13 -12.73
N THR A 82 -9.83 -38.19 -13.53
CA THR A 82 -9.10 -38.33 -14.80
C THR A 82 -9.47 -37.24 -15.80
N LEU A 83 -10.73 -36.84 -15.86
CA LEU A 83 -11.20 -35.82 -16.81
C LEU A 83 -10.72 -34.42 -16.43
N THR A 84 -10.76 -34.10 -15.13
CA THR A 84 -10.22 -32.84 -14.60
C THR A 84 -8.69 -32.78 -14.68
N SER A 85 -7.98 -33.89 -14.42
CA SER A 85 -6.53 -33.99 -14.60
C SER A 85 -6.12 -33.85 -16.07
N SER A 86 -6.85 -34.48 -16.99
CA SER A 86 -6.59 -34.37 -18.44
C SER A 86 -6.84 -32.95 -18.96
N ALA A 87 -7.91 -32.29 -18.51
CA ALA A 87 -8.20 -30.91 -18.85
C ALA A 87 -7.12 -29.95 -18.31
N PHE A 88 -6.63 -30.19 -17.09
CA PHE A 88 -5.52 -29.43 -16.52
C PHE A 88 -4.21 -29.64 -17.30
N LEU A 89 -3.91 -30.87 -17.73
CA LEU A 89 -2.75 -31.17 -18.56
C LEU A 89 -2.83 -30.48 -19.93
N LEU A 90 -4.02 -30.45 -20.55
CA LEU A 90 -4.25 -29.72 -21.80
C LEU A 90 -4.09 -28.21 -21.61
N PHE A 91 -4.56 -27.65 -20.49
CA PHE A 91 -4.33 -26.26 -20.14
C PHE A 91 -2.83 -25.96 -19.94
N GLN A 92 -2.10 -26.85 -19.27
CA GLN A 92 -0.65 -26.72 -19.09
C GLN A 92 0.11 -26.81 -20.42
N LEU A 93 -0.27 -27.71 -21.33
CA LEU A 93 0.32 -27.83 -22.66
C LEU A 93 0.02 -26.62 -23.54
N TYR A 94 -1.22 -26.11 -23.48
CA TYR A 94 -1.62 -24.87 -24.16
C TYR A 94 -0.84 -23.67 -23.61
N TYR A 95 -0.73 -23.55 -22.29
CA TYR A 95 0.05 -22.50 -21.63
C TYR A 95 1.55 -22.63 -21.94
N TYR A 96 2.10 -23.84 -22.01
CA TYR A 96 3.48 -24.07 -22.41
C TYR A 96 3.73 -23.62 -23.85
N LYS A 97 2.87 -24.04 -24.78
CA LYS A 97 2.97 -23.70 -26.21
C LYS A 97 2.82 -22.21 -26.49
N HIS A 98 1.91 -21.52 -25.81
CA HIS A 98 1.63 -20.10 -26.09
C HIS A 98 2.37 -19.10 -25.20
N TYR A 99 2.75 -19.49 -23.98
CA TYR A 99 3.29 -18.55 -22.98
C TYR A 99 4.74 -18.83 -22.59
N LEU A 100 5.16 -20.09 -22.50
CA LEU A 100 6.55 -20.45 -22.14
C LEU A 100 7.45 -20.65 -23.37
N SER A 101 6.95 -21.21 -24.47
CA SER A 101 7.72 -21.34 -25.72
C SER A 101 8.08 -19.98 -26.33
N ALA A 102 7.30 -18.93 -26.07
CA ALA A 102 7.62 -17.55 -26.47
C ALA A 102 8.65 -16.88 -25.54
N LYS A 103 8.95 -17.48 -24.37
CA LYS A 103 9.83 -16.92 -23.35
C LYS A 103 11.18 -17.66 -23.24
N PHE A 104 11.28 -18.87 -23.77
CA PHE A 104 12.50 -19.69 -23.82
C PHE A 104 13.08 -19.76 -25.25
N SER A 105 13.53 -18.62 -25.78
CA SER A 105 14.51 -18.58 -26.88
C SER A 105 15.86 -18.08 -26.35
N GLN A 106 16.35 -18.67 -25.26
CA GLN A 106 17.68 -18.41 -24.73
C GLN A 106 18.45 -19.73 -24.67
N TRP A 107 19.49 -19.86 -25.48
CA TRP A 107 20.37 -21.03 -25.52
C TRP A 107 21.73 -20.60 -24.96
N LYS A 108 22.36 -21.47 -24.16
CA LYS A 108 23.66 -21.25 -23.54
C LYS A 108 24.76 -21.75 -24.47
N THR A 109 25.69 -20.89 -24.87
CA THR A 109 26.86 -21.30 -25.66
C THR A 109 27.94 -21.87 -24.75
N SER A 110 28.88 -22.62 -25.35
CA SER A 110 29.98 -23.31 -24.67
C SER A 110 30.93 -22.40 -23.88
N ASP A 111 30.83 -21.08 -24.04
CA ASP A 111 31.65 -20.07 -23.36
C ASP A 111 30.93 -19.35 -22.20
N GLY A 112 29.70 -19.77 -21.84
CA GLY A 112 29.05 -19.39 -20.58
C GLY A 112 28.26 -18.09 -20.56
N ASP A 113 28.11 -17.37 -21.68
CA ASP A 113 27.40 -16.09 -21.76
C ASP A 113 25.96 -16.19 -22.32
N TRP A 114 25.05 -15.30 -21.91
CA TRP A 114 23.62 -15.34 -22.25
C TRP A 114 23.26 -14.29 -23.32
N ARG A 115 22.72 -14.72 -24.48
CA ARG A 115 22.18 -13.79 -25.51
C ARG A 115 20.74 -14.13 -25.95
N PRO A 116 19.93 -13.15 -26.42
CA PRO A 116 18.57 -13.39 -26.89
C PRO A 116 18.53 -14.06 -28.26
N GLY A 117 17.77 -15.16 -28.38
CA GLY A 117 17.56 -15.91 -29.62
C GLY A 117 16.45 -15.33 -30.50
N LYS A 118 16.77 -15.17 -31.78
CA LYS A 118 15.89 -14.68 -32.86
C LYS A 118 14.88 -15.77 -33.25
N SER A 119 13.58 -15.47 -33.16
CA SER A 119 12.50 -16.32 -33.66
C SER A 119 12.16 -15.94 -35.10
N GLU A 120 12.47 -16.81 -36.06
CA GLU A 120 11.92 -16.75 -37.41
C GLU A 120 10.50 -17.31 -37.42
N ASN A 121 9.52 -16.45 -37.67
CA ASN A 121 8.32 -16.72 -38.47
C ASN A 121 7.60 -15.39 -38.67
N GLY A 122 7.70 -14.87 -39.89
CA GLY A 122 7.28 -13.53 -40.26
C GLY A 122 5.78 -13.39 -40.49
N ALA A 123 5.25 -12.29 -39.98
CA ALA A 123 4.17 -11.54 -40.61
C ALA A 123 4.59 -10.06 -40.62
N GLY A 124 5.17 -9.64 -41.75
CA GLY A 124 5.22 -8.26 -42.26
C GLY A 124 5.57 -7.12 -41.29
N LEU A 125 6.78 -7.09 -40.73
CA LEU A 125 7.35 -5.83 -40.25
C LEU A 125 7.92 -5.08 -41.46
N SER A 126 7.08 -4.23 -42.06
CA SER A 126 7.54 -3.21 -42.99
C SER A 126 8.66 -2.41 -42.31
N LYS A 127 9.86 -2.46 -42.87
CA LYS A 127 10.90 -1.47 -42.62
C LYS A 127 10.32 -0.12 -43.02
N SER A 128 9.76 0.62 -42.07
CA SER A 128 9.54 2.05 -42.27
C SER A 128 10.93 2.69 -42.32
N LYS A 129 11.38 2.92 -43.56
CA LYS A 129 12.26 4.05 -43.88
C LYS A 129 11.80 5.26 -43.07
N GLY A 130 12.76 5.97 -42.47
CA GLY A 130 12.54 7.16 -41.65
C GLY A 130 11.41 8.02 -42.20
N SER A 131 10.28 7.96 -41.51
CA SER A 131 9.18 8.87 -41.76
C SER A 131 9.42 10.04 -40.83
N ARG A 132 9.66 11.21 -41.42
CA ARG A 132 9.54 12.49 -40.74
C ARG A 132 8.08 12.65 -40.30
N ILE A 133 7.70 12.06 -39.17
CA ILE A 133 6.36 12.16 -38.59
C ILE A 133 6.38 13.38 -37.68
N GLY A 134 5.84 14.50 -38.16
CA GLY A 134 5.53 15.64 -37.32
C GLY A 134 4.67 15.19 -36.12
N PHE A 135 4.87 15.82 -34.96
CA PHE A 135 4.18 15.58 -33.69
C PHE A 135 2.64 15.48 -33.82
N ASP A 136 2.11 14.32 -34.20
CA ASP A 136 0.68 14.20 -34.49
C ASP A 136 0.00 12.92 -33.98
N SER A 137 0.61 12.26 -33.00
CA SER A 137 -0.14 11.22 -32.26
C SER A 137 -1.31 11.85 -31.50
N ILE A 138 -2.44 11.14 -31.44
CA ILE A 138 -3.64 11.57 -30.71
C ILE A 138 -3.32 11.80 -29.23
N GLN A 139 -2.44 10.97 -28.66
CA GLN A 139 -1.99 11.03 -27.27
C GLN A 139 -1.23 12.32 -26.98
N TRP A 140 -0.18 12.61 -27.75
CA TRP A 140 0.59 13.84 -27.59
C TRP A 140 -0.28 15.08 -27.80
N ARG A 141 -1.17 15.07 -28.80
CA ARG A 141 -2.11 16.19 -29.04
C ARG A 141 -3.04 16.43 -27.85
N ALA A 142 -3.54 15.36 -27.22
CA ALA A 142 -4.37 15.45 -26.03
C ALA A 142 -3.59 16.01 -24.83
N VAL A 143 -2.37 15.51 -24.58
CA VAL A 143 -1.50 16.01 -23.50
C VAL A 143 -1.15 17.48 -23.73
N LYS A 144 -0.74 17.87 -24.95
CA LYS A 144 -0.46 19.26 -25.30
C LYS A 144 -1.65 20.18 -25.06
N LYS A 145 -2.83 19.83 -25.55
CA LYS A 145 -4.05 20.63 -25.32
C LYS A 145 -4.39 20.73 -23.83
N PHE A 146 -4.21 19.65 -23.07
CA PHE A 146 -4.46 19.66 -21.64
C PHE A 146 -3.48 20.55 -20.87
N ILE A 147 -2.18 20.49 -21.18
CA ILE A 147 -1.18 21.39 -20.58
C ILE A 147 -1.50 22.85 -20.93
N MET A 148 -1.84 23.14 -22.20
CA MET A 148 -2.27 24.48 -22.60
C MET A 148 -3.51 24.96 -21.81
N LEU A 149 -4.50 24.08 -21.62
CA LEU A 149 -5.68 24.36 -20.80
C LEU A 149 -5.29 24.71 -19.36
N THR A 150 -4.53 23.86 -18.69
CA THR A 150 -4.17 24.06 -17.28
C THR A 150 -3.28 25.29 -17.08
N THR A 151 -2.32 25.53 -17.98
CA THR A 151 -1.48 26.73 -17.93
C THR A 151 -2.30 28.00 -18.16
N SER A 152 -3.21 28.02 -19.14
CA SER A 152 -4.06 29.18 -19.42
C SER A 152 -5.00 29.54 -18.27
N GLN A 153 -5.39 28.55 -17.45
CA GLN A 153 -6.25 28.72 -16.29
C GLN A 153 -5.48 28.79 -14.97
N ASN A 154 -4.14 28.84 -15.03
CA ASN A 154 -3.25 28.83 -13.88
C ASN A 154 -3.56 27.71 -12.87
N VAL A 155 -3.85 26.51 -13.39
CA VAL A 155 -4.11 25.31 -12.60
C VAL A 155 -2.81 24.51 -12.51
N PRO A 156 -2.14 24.47 -11.35
CA PRO A 156 -0.86 23.78 -11.21
C PRO A 156 -1.09 22.27 -11.18
N VAL A 157 -0.72 21.61 -12.27
CA VAL A 157 -0.75 20.16 -12.42
C VAL A 157 0.66 19.60 -12.54
N PHE A 158 0.87 18.38 -12.06
CA PHE A 158 2.13 17.66 -12.20
C PHE A 158 1.89 16.24 -12.68
N LEU A 159 2.81 15.70 -13.46
CA LEU A 159 2.71 14.37 -14.06
C LEU A 159 2.91 13.30 -12.98
N ILE A 160 2.03 12.31 -12.95
CA ILE A 160 2.08 11.15 -12.05
C ILE A 160 1.94 9.81 -12.76
N ASP A 161 1.88 9.81 -14.10
CA ASP A 161 1.77 8.57 -14.89
C ASP A 161 3.02 7.71 -14.69
N PRO A 162 2.93 6.54 -14.04
CA PRO A 162 4.08 5.74 -13.66
C PRO A 162 4.87 5.27 -14.89
N LEU A 163 4.19 4.97 -16.00
CA LEU A 163 4.85 4.52 -17.22
C LEU A 163 5.62 5.66 -17.89
N VAL A 164 5.07 6.88 -17.90
CA VAL A 164 5.81 8.04 -18.42
C VAL A 164 6.98 8.38 -17.49
N LEU A 165 6.76 8.41 -16.17
CA LEU A 165 7.80 8.73 -15.19
C LEU A 165 8.93 7.69 -15.20
N GLU A 166 8.64 6.40 -15.35
CA GLU A 166 9.66 5.35 -15.51
C GLU A 166 10.50 5.55 -16.77
N LEU A 167 9.87 5.92 -17.89
CA LEU A 167 10.58 6.20 -19.15
C LEU A 167 11.46 7.44 -19.01
N ILE A 168 10.96 8.50 -18.38
CA ILE A 168 11.72 9.72 -18.08
C ILE A 168 12.92 9.38 -17.19
N ASN A 169 12.70 8.61 -16.12
CA ASN A 169 13.76 8.22 -15.18
C ASN A 169 14.88 7.44 -15.87
N LYS A 170 14.54 6.50 -16.78
CA LYS A 170 15.54 5.74 -17.55
C LYS A 170 16.36 6.61 -18.52
N ASN A 171 15.81 7.72 -18.99
CA ASN A 171 16.42 8.59 -20.00
C ASN A 171 16.67 10.01 -19.46
N PHE A 172 16.80 10.18 -18.15
CA PHE A 172 16.72 11.49 -17.50
C PHE A 172 17.82 12.45 -17.94
N GLU A 173 19.04 11.94 -18.13
CA GLU A 173 20.17 12.73 -18.65
C GLU A 173 19.95 13.19 -20.09
N GLN A 174 19.32 12.36 -20.93
CA GLN A 174 18.94 12.76 -22.27
C GLN A 174 17.87 13.86 -22.23
N VAL A 175 16.86 13.72 -21.36
CA VAL A 175 15.79 14.73 -21.18
C VAL A 175 16.36 16.08 -20.77
N LYS A 176 17.29 16.13 -19.80
CA LYS A 176 17.96 17.38 -19.37
C LYS A 176 18.76 18.04 -20.50
N ASN A 177 19.47 17.23 -21.28
CA ASN A 177 20.38 17.71 -22.33
C ASN A 177 19.65 18.09 -23.64
N THR A 178 18.39 17.68 -23.81
CA THR A 178 17.58 17.99 -25.01
C THR A 178 16.98 19.41 -24.94
N SER A 179 17.57 20.29 -24.13
CA SER A 179 16.96 21.56 -23.72
C SER A 179 16.56 22.49 -24.86
N HIS A 180 17.15 22.39 -26.08
CA HIS A 180 16.72 23.18 -27.24
C HIS A 180 16.95 22.52 -28.63
N GLY A 181 17.02 21.19 -28.71
CA GLY A 181 17.45 20.49 -29.93
C GLY A 181 16.35 19.70 -30.65
N SER A 182 15.96 20.15 -31.85
CA SER A 182 15.18 19.40 -32.87
C SER A 182 13.85 18.79 -32.40
N THR A 183 12.78 19.55 -32.63
CA THR A 183 11.34 19.23 -32.52
C THR A 183 10.85 18.17 -33.52
N SER A 184 11.60 17.09 -33.76
CA SER A 184 11.23 16.10 -34.79
C SER A 184 10.86 14.71 -34.25
N GLU A 185 11.17 14.38 -32.99
CA GLU A 185 10.87 13.06 -32.43
C GLU A 185 10.21 13.19 -31.05
N CYS A 186 9.01 12.62 -30.93
CA CYS A 186 8.36 12.41 -29.65
C CYS A 186 8.67 11.00 -29.15
N ASN A 187 9.02 10.88 -27.87
CA ASN A 187 9.47 9.62 -27.27
C ASN A 187 8.62 9.17 -26.07
N PHE A 188 7.90 10.08 -25.40
CA PHE A 188 7.26 9.79 -24.12
C PHE A 188 5.72 9.84 -24.23
N PHE A 189 5.14 10.98 -24.62
CA PHE A 189 3.70 11.23 -24.61
C PHE A 189 2.95 10.70 -25.84
N CYS A 190 3.64 10.39 -26.92
CA CYS A 190 3.07 9.79 -28.14
C CYS A 190 3.01 8.27 -28.10
N VAL A 191 3.63 7.63 -27.11
CA VAL A 191 3.59 6.18 -26.96
C VAL A 191 2.12 5.74 -26.81
N PRO A 192 1.63 4.80 -27.66
CA PRO A 192 0.23 4.40 -27.65
C PRO A 192 -0.24 3.90 -26.28
N ARG A 193 -1.21 4.61 -25.70
CA ARG A 193 -1.81 4.29 -24.40
C ARG A 193 -3.20 4.91 -24.28
N ASP A 194 -4.03 4.33 -23.42
CA ASP A 194 -5.40 4.80 -23.18
C ASP A 194 -5.44 6.07 -22.31
N PHE A 195 -4.50 6.19 -21.36
CA PHE A 195 -4.49 7.25 -20.35
C PHE A 195 -3.12 7.92 -20.20
N THR A 196 -3.13 9.20 -19.84
CA THR A 196 -2.00 9.89 -19.20
C THR A 196 -2.48 10.49 -17.89
N ALA A 197 -1.80 10.16 -16.78
CA ALA A 197 -2.20 10.61 -15.45
C ALA A 197 -1.44 11.86 -14.98
N PHE A 198 -2.19 12.87 -14.55
CA PHE A 198 -1.71 14.07 -13.88
C PHE A 198 -2.34 14.19 -12.49
N ALA A 199 -1.70 14.97 -11.63
CA ALA A 199 -2.16 15.27 -10.29
C ALA A 199 -2.30 16.78 -10.11
N LEU A 200 -3.21 17.19 -9.24
CA LEU A 200 -3.29 18.56 -8.74
C LEU A 200 -3.46 18.54 -7.23
N GLN A 201 -2.93 19.55 -6.54
CA GLN A 201 -3.22 19.77 -5.13
C GLN A 201 -4.41 20.72 -5.02
N TYR A 202 -5.51 20.25 -4.45
CA TYR A 202 -6.80 20.94 -4.52
C TYR A 202 -6.75 22.36 -3.95
N HIS A 203 -6.00 22.58 -2.87
CA HIS A 203 -5.85 23.89 -2.24
C HIS A 203 -5.14 24.93 -3.12
N LEU A 204 -4.38 24.50 -4.13
CA LEU A 204 -3.73 25.41 -5.09
C LEU A 204 -4.67 25.80 -6.24
N TRP A 205 -5.79 25.09 -6.41
CA TRP A 205 -6.76 25.38 -7.46
C TRP A 205 -7.73 26.46 -6.99
N LYS A 206 -7.47 27.70 -7.39
CA LYS A 206 -8.22 28.88 -6.91
C LYS A 206 -9.64 29.01 -7.48
N ASN A 207 -9.84 28.63 -8.75
CA ASN A 207 -11.14 28.74 -9.40
C ASN A 207 -11.40 27.53 -10.31
N GLU A 208 -12.36 26.68 -9.90
CA GLU A 208 -12.83 25.55 -10.71
C GLU A 208 -13.89 26.00 -11.74
N GLU A 209 -14.58 27.10 -11.48
CA GLU A 209 -15.75 27.52 -12.26
C GLU A 209 -15.37 27.83 -13.72
N GLY A 210 -16.13 27.26 -14.65
CA GLY A 210 -15.89 27.44 -16.08
C GLY A 210 -14.75 26.61 -16.67
N TRP A 211 -13.92 25.92 -15.87
CA TRP A 211 -12.82 25.09 -16.37
C TRP A 211 -13.32 24.00 -17.34
N PHE A 212 -14.41 23.32 -16.98
CA PHE A 212 -15.04 22.30 -17.85
C PHE A 212 -15.50 22.88 -19.18
N ARG A 213 -16.13 24.05 -19.17
CA ARG A 213 -16.60 24.72 -20.39
C ARG A 213 -15.42 25.04 -21.33
N ILE A 214 -14.29 25.47 -20.77
CA ILE A 214 -13.08 25.76 -21.56
C ILE A 214 -12.48 24.45 -22.10
N ALA A 215 -12.44 23.40 -21.29
CA ALA A 215 -12.00 22.07 -21.72
C ALA A 215 -12.86 21.53 -22.88
N GLU A 216 -14.18 21.65 -22.78
CA GLU A 216 -15.15 21.27 -23.81
C GLU A 216 -14.96 22.07 -25.09
N ASN A 217 -14.76 23.39 -24.98
CA ASN A 217 -14.42 24.25 -26.13
C ASN A 217 -13.09 23.86 -26.80
N MET A 218 -12.15 23.29 -26.04
CA MET A 218 -10.90 22.72 -26.58
C MET A 218 -11.08 21.30 -27.19
N GLY A 219 -12.29 20.74 -27.10
CA GLY A 219 -12.69 19.45 -27.68
C GLY A 219 -12.67 18.28 -26.71
N PHE A 220 -12.42 18.51 -25.41
CA PHE A 220 -12.48 17.44 -24.42
C PHE A 220 -13.92 17.11 -24.04
N GLN A 221 -14.19 15.82 -23.85
CA GLN A 221 -15.34 15.37 -23.08
C GLN A 221 -14.84 15.11 -21.67
N CYS A 222 -15.34 15.83 -20.67
CA CYS A 222 -14.85 15.71 -19.31
C CYS A 222 -15.90 15.16 -18.35
N LEU A 223 -15.47 14.32 -17.42
CA LEU A 223 -16.30 13.74 -16.36
C LEU A 223 -15.69 14.11 -15.00
N LYS A 224 -16.48 14.77 -14.16
CA LYS A 224 -16.17 15.03 -12.75
C LYS A 224 -16.57 13.83 -11.90
N ILE A 225 -15.68 13.40 -11.01
CA ILE A 225 -15.98 12.35 -10.03
C ILE A 225 -15.80 12.93 -8.64
N GLU A 226 -16.90 12.98 -7.91
CA GLU A 226 -17.00 13.53 -6.56
C GLU A 226 -17.55 12.48 -5.60
N ASN A 227 -17.15 12.60 -4.34
CA ASN A 227 -17.71 11.80 -3.26
C ASN A 227 -17.66 12.59 -1.95
N LYS A 228 -18.35 12.07 -0.94
CA LYS A 228 -18.29 12.61 0.42
C LYS A 228 -16.85 12.70 0.90
N ASP A 229 -16.51 13.81 1.55
CA ASP A 229 -15.19 14.05 2.12
C ASP A 229 -14.97 13.20 3.37
N PRO A 230 -14.15 12.13 3.31
CA PRO A 230 -13.93 11.26 4.45
C PRO A 230 -13.03 11.91 5.52
N ARG A 231 -12.41 13.06 5.22
CA ARG A 231 -11.56 13.80 6.18
C ARG A 231 -12.38 14.50 7.26
N LEU A 232 -13.65 14.78 6.94
CA LEU A 232 -14.61 15.42 7.84
C LEU A 232 -15.46 14.38 8.60
N ASP A 233 -15.31 13.10 8.29
CA ASP A 233 -15.94 12.03 9.05
C ASP A 233 -15.25 11.88 10.42
N GLY A 234 -16.07 11.68 11.44
CA GLY A 234 -15.69 11.46 12.82
C GLY A 234 -16.67 10.51 13.51
N ILE A 235 -16.44 10.25 14.81
CA ILE A 235 -17.35 9.41 15.61
C ILE A 235 -18.74 10.06 15.71
N ASP A 236 -18.77 11.38 15.92
CA ASP A 236 -20.00 12.13 16.19
C ASP A 236 -20.61 12.79 14.95
N SER A 237 -19.86 12.89 13.85
CA SER A 237 -20.28 13.57 12.63
C SER A 237 -19.89 12.74 11.41
N LEU A 238 -20.84 12.51 10.51
CA LEU A 238 -20.55 11.97 9.17
C LEU A 238 -20.78 13.09 8.18
N SER A 239 -19.77 13.38 7.37
CA SER A 239 -19.82 14.47 6.41
C SER A 239 -20.84 14.21 5.30
N GLY A 240 -21.56 15.27 4.95
CA GLY A 240 -22.40 15.34 3.75
C GLY A 240 -21.71 16.00 2.56
N THR A 241 -20.60 16.71 2.79
CA THR A 241 -19.94 17.55 1.78
C THR A 241 -19.25 16.68 0.74
N GLU A 242 -19.64 16.85 -0.53
CA GLU A 242 -18.93 16.22 -1.63
C GLU A 242 -17.71 17.06 -2.04
N ILE A 243 -16.60 16.37 -2.32
CA ILE A 243 -15.36 16.97 -2.84
C ILE A 243 -14.97 16.30 -4.15
N PRO A 244 -14.30 17.03 -5.06
CA PRO A 244 -13.73 16.43 -6.26
C PRO A 244 -12.58 15.50 -5.92
N LEU A 245 -12.59 14.32 -6.53
CA LEU A 245 -11.56 13.29 -6.34
C LEU A 245 -10.80 13.01 -7.63
N HIS A 246 -11.51 12.98 -8.77
CA HIS A 246 -10.91 12.73 -10.07
C HIS A 246 -11.63 13.50 -11.17
N TYR A 247 -10.89 13.92 -12.17
CA TYR A 247 -11.41 14.39 -13.45
C TYR A 247 -10.89 13.48 -14.56
N LEU A 248 -11.77 13.11 -15.49
CA LEU A 248 -11.41 12.32 -16.66
C LEU A 248 -11.78 13.12 -17.91
N CYS A 249 -10.77 13.60 -18.63
CA CYS A 249 -10.97 14.42 -19.83
C CYS A 249 -10.48 13.66 -21.06
N LYS A 250 -11.43 13.23 -21.89
CA LYS A 250 -11.21 12.43 -23.09
C LYS A 250 -11.14 13.31 -24.32
N LEU A 251 -10.11 13.14 -25.13
CA LEU A 251 -9.99 13.74 -26.46
C LEU A 251 -9.80 12.61 -27.48
N ALA A 252 -10.78 12.45 -28.37
CA ALA A 252 -10.87 11.32 -29.28
C ALA A 252 -10.76 9.97 -28.52
N THR A 253 -9.64 9.26 -28.66
CA THR A 253 -9.42 7.95 -28.02
C THR A 253 -8.53 8.00 -26.78
N HIS A 254 -7.85 9.13 -26.52
CA HIS A 254 -6.94 9.26 -25.38
C HIS A 254 -7.59 10.03 -24.24
N THR A 255 -7.34 9.62 -23.00
CA THR A 255 -7.92 10.24 -21.80
C THR A 255 -6.85 10.80 -20.88
N ILE A 256 -7.03 12.03 -20.44
CA ILE A 256 -6.27 12.60 -19.33
C ILE A 256 -6.98 12.22 -18.03
N HIS A 257 -6.27 11.55 -17.12
CA HIS A 257 -6.74 11.26 -15.78
C HIS A 257 -6.11 12.24 -14.80
N LEU A 258 -6.90 13.19 -14.32
CA LEU A 258 -6.45 14.18 -13.35
C LEU A 258 -6.90 13.75 -11.95
N VAL A 259 -5.93 13.39 -11.11
CA VAL A 259 -6.11 12.91 -9.73
C VAL A 259 -6.03 14.10 -8.77
N VAL A 260 -7.07 14.28 -7.96
CA VAL A 260 -7.14 15.38 -7.01
C VAL A 260 -6.53 14.94 -5.68
N PHE A 261 -5.43 15.57 -5.32
CA PHE A 261 -4.80 15.39 -4.02
C PHE A 261 -5.29 16.45 -3.04
N HIS A 262 -5.63 15.99 -1.85
CA HIS A 262 -6.06 16.78 -0.72
C HIS A 262 -5.07 16.61 0.42
N GLU A 263 -4.81 17.70 1.14
CA GLU A 263 -3.95 17.63 2.32
C GLU A 263 -4.71 17.00 3.50
N ARG A 264 -3.97 16.27 4.34
CA ARG A 264 -4.44 15.73 5.63
C ARG A 264 -3.45 16.02 6.75
N SER A 265 -3.93 15.92 7.99
CA SER A 265 -3.11 16.08 9.20
C SER A 265 -1.97 15.06 9.19
N GLY A 266 -0.73 15.54 9.29
CA GLY A 266 0.48 14.72 9.14
C GLY A 266 1.36 15.05 7.94
N ASN A 267 1.03 16.11 7.18
CA ASN A 267 1.82 16.62 6.05
C ASN A 267 2.06 15.59 4.93
N TYR A 268 1.00 14.91 4.52
CA TYR A 268 0.98 14.02 3.37
C TYR A 268 -0.19 14.39 2.45
N LEU A 269 -0.11 13.94 1.20
CA LEU A 269 -1.14 14.13 0.19
C LEU A 269 -2.01 12.89 0.09
N TRP A 270 -3.32 13.06 0.08
CA TRP A 270 -4.31 11.99 -0.02
C TRP A 270 -5.14 12.14 -1.29
N HIS A 271 -5.41 11.05 -2.01
CA HIS A 271 -6.41 11.01 -3.06
C HIS A 271 -7.51 10.00 -2.75
N GLY A 272 -8.71 10.26 -3.26
CA GLY A 272 -9.88 9.43 -3.00
C GLY A 272 -9.98 8.17 -3.85
N HIS A 273 -11.01 7.38 -3.56
CA HIS A 273 -11.45 6.26 -4.39
C HIS A 273 -12.38 6.79 -5.48
N LEU A 274 -12.12 6.40 -6.71
CA LEU A 274 -13.00 6.57 -7.86
C LEU A 274 -14.19 5.61 -7.76
N ARG A 275 -15.29 6.05 -7.15
CA ARG A 275 -16.56 5.31 -7.11
C ARG A 275 -17.58 5.95 -8.04
N LEU A 276 -17.98 5.21 -9.08
CA LEU A 276 -18.98 5.67 -10.04
C LEU A 276 -20.37 5.68 -9.43
N LYS A 277 -21.05 6.82 -9.52
CA LYS A 277 -22.49 6.95 -9.22
C LYS A 277 -23.30 6.20 -10.28
N ALA A 278 -24.53 5.81 -9.96
CA ALA A 278 -25.36 4.94 -10.81
C ALA A 278 -25.64 5.51 -12.21
N HIS A 279 -25.73 6.83 -12.34
CA HIS A 279 -26.05 7.52 -13.59
C HIS A 279 -24.84 7.75 -14.51
N VAL A 280 -23.62 7.46 -14.06
CA VAL A 280 -22.41 7.70 -14.87
C VAL A 280 -22.26 6.60 -15.92
N ASP A 281 -22.02 7.00 -17.18
CA ASP A 281 -21.74 6.04 -18.25
C ASP A 281 -20.44 5.28 -17.98
N ARG A 282 -20.58 3.97 -17.70
CA ARG A 282 -19.45 3.07 -17.44
C ARG A 282 -18.62 2.78 -18.69
N LYS A 283 -19.09 3.15 -19.88
CA LYS A 283 -18.37 3.01 -21.15
C LYS A 283 -17.60 4.27 -21.55
N PHE A 284 -17.71 5.36 -20.78
CA PHE A 284 -17.03 6.63 -21.06
C PHE A 284 -15.52 6.42 -21.30
N VAL A 285 -14.88 5.67 -20.41
CA VAL A 285 -13.49 5.21 -20.50
C VAL A 285 -13.35 3.78 -19.92
N PRO A 286 -12.28 3.03 -20.25
CA PRO A 286 -12.04 1.74 -19.62
C PRO A 286 -11.53 1.88 -18.17
N PHE A 287 -12.44 2.22 -17.24
CA PHE A 287 -12.13 2.53 -15.82
C PHE A 287 -11.22 1.52 -15.10
N ARG A 288 -11.29 0.23 -15.45
CA ARG A 288 -10.46 -0.83 -14.85
C ARG A 288 -8.97 -0.70 -15.18
N LYS A 289 -8.61 0.06 -16.21
CA LYS A 289 -7.24 0.32 -16.64
C LYS A 289 -6.64 1.60 -16.02
N LEU A 290 -7.43 2.39 -15.28
CA LEU A 290 -6.91 3.56 -14.57
C LEU A 290 -5.91 3.10 -13.50
N GLN A 291 -4.76 3.77 -13.46
CA GLN A 291 -3.69 3.46 -12.50
C GLN A 291 -4.04 3.95 -11.09
N PHE A 292 -4.81 5.03 -10.99
CA PHE A 292 -5.23 5.64 -9.73
C PHE A 292 -6.73 5.49 -9.50
N GLY A 293 -7.16 5.58 -8.24
CA GLY A 293 -8.57 5.59 -7.86
C GLY A 293 -9.19 4.23 -7.57
N ARG A 294 -8.51 3.10 -7.82
CA ARG A 294 -8.98 1.75 -7.38
C ARG A 294 -9.12 1.66 -5.86
N TYR A 295 -8.22 2.33 -5.14
CA TYR A 295 -8.28 2.54 -3.69
C TYR A 295 -7.92 4.00 -3.41
N PRO A 296 -8.34 4.57 -2.26
CA PRO A 296 -7.73 5.80 -1.78
C PRO A 296 -6.23 5.60 -1.57
N GLY A 297 -5.45 6.64 -1.79
CA GLY A 297 -3.99 6.59 -1.65
C GLY A 297 -3.47 7.75 -0.81
N ALA A 298 -2.35 7.52 -0.14
CA ALA A 298 -1.58 8.54 0.58
C ALA A 298 -0.12 8.48 0.15
N PHE A 299 0.44 9.66 -0.08
CA PHE A 299 1.80 9.86 -0.59
C PHE A 299 2.48 10.93 0.25
N ASP A 300 3.78 10.77 0.50
CA ASP A 300 4.58 11.86 1.03
C ASP A 300 4.52 13.05 0.05
N ARG A 301 4.63 14.29 0.56
CA ARG A 301 4.53 15.48 -0.29
C ARG A 301 5.78 15.57 -1.19
N PRO A 302 5.66 15.41 -2.52
CA PRO A 302 6.82 15.49 -3.39
C PRO A 302 7.24 16.95 -3.56
N GLU A 303 8.55 17.19 -3.56
CA GLU A 303 9.08 18.40 -4.18
C GLU A 303 8.94 18.27 -5.69
N LEU A 304 8.51 19.35 -6.35
CA LEU A 304 8.31 19.36 -7.80
C LEU A 304 9.46 20.08 -8.50
N GLN A 305 9.75 19.67 -9.72
CA GLN A 305 10.62 20.37 -10.66
C GLN A 305 9.96 20.44 -12.03
N GLU A 306 10.25 21.51 -12.74
CA GLU A 306 9.83 21.69 -14.13
C GLU A 306 10.88 21.09 -15.07
N ILE A 307 10.41 20.36 -16.08
CA ILE A 307 11.24 19.81 -17.15
C ILE A 307 10.50 19.95 -18.48
N THR A 308 11.25 20.00 -19.58
CA THR A 308 10.68 19.96 -20.94
C THR A 308 10.79 18.54 -21.50
N VAL A 309 9.65 17.92 -21.83
CA VAL A 309 9.58 16.56 -22.39
C VAL A 309 8.70 16.58 -23.64
N ASP A 310 9.20 16.04 -24.76
CA ASP A 310 8.53 16.10 -26.07
C ASP A 310 8.06 17.51 -26.47
N GLY A 311 8.85 18.54 -26.10
CA GLY A 311 8.54 19.94 -26.35
C GLY A 311 7.40 20.52 -25.48
N LEU A 312 7.04 19.86 -24.38
CA LEU A 312 6.03 20.30 -23.43
C LEU A 312 6.67 20.50 -22.05
N ASP A 313 6.44 21.67 -21.45
CA ASP A 313 6.89 21.94 -20.09
C ASP A 313 5.92 21.31 -19.09
N VAL A 314 6.47 20.46 -18.21
CA VAL A 314 5.70 19.68 -17.24
C VAL A 314 6.37 19.69 -15.88
N LEU A 315 5.56 19.76 -14.82
CA LEU A 315 6.02 19.52 -13.46
C LEU A 315 6.07 18.01 -13.18
N ILE A 316 7.15 17.55 -12.57
CA ILE A 316 7.34 16.16 -12.11
C ILE A 316 7.85 16.14 -10.66
N PRO A 317 7.68 15.03 -9.92
CA PRO A 317 8.41 14.82 -8.67
C PRO A 317 9.94 14.88 -8.89
N LYS A 318 10.66 15.58 -8.01
CA LYS A 318 12.14 15.63 -8.05
C LYS A 318 12.76 14.26 -7.84
N ASP A 319 12.25 13.51 -6.87
CA ASP A 319 12.65 12.13 -6.62
C ASP A 319 11.67 11.17 -7.29
N LEU A 320 11.96 10.84 -8.55
CA LEU A 320 11.13 9.95 -9.37
C LEU A 320 11.09 8.53 -8.80
N MET A 321 12.21 8.04 -8.29
CA MET A 321 12.33 6.69 -7.76
C MET A 321 11.49 6.53 -6.50
N HIS A 322 11.63 7.45 -5.54
CA HIS A 322 10.83 7.44 -4.32
C HIS A 322 9.34 7.49 -4.64
N PHE A 323 8.91 8.40 -5.52
CA PHE A 323 7.49 8.50 -5.89
C PHE A 323 6.96 7.21 -6.53
N LEU A 324 7.71 6.59 -7.45
CA LEU A 324 7.33 5.34 -8.10
C LEU A 324 7.28 4.16 -7.12
N GLU A 325 8.22 4.09 -6.17
CA GLU A 325 8.27 3.08 -5.12
C GLU A 325 7.11 3.21 -4.11
N GLU A 326 6.61 4.44 -3.88
CA GLU A 326 5.44 4.67 -3.00
C GLU A 326 4.14 4.11 -3.58
N ILE A 327 3.94 4.14 -4.91
CA ILE A 327 2.67 3.76 -5.57
C ILE A 327 2.11 2.42 -5.08
N PRO A 328 2.84 1.28 -5.13
CA PRO A 328 2.32 -0.01 -4.68
C PRO A 328 1.98 -0.06 -3.19
N HIS A 329 2.58 0.82 -2.38
CA HIS A 329 2.40 0.88 -0.93
C HIS A 329 1.49 2.03 -0.47
N SER A 330 1.01 2.85 -1.39
CA SER A 330 0.24 4.07 -1.11
C SER A 330 -1.18 3.84 -0.60
N ARG A 331 -1.70 2.60 -0.66
CA ARG A 331 -3.09 2.31 -0.32
C ARG A 331 -3.44 2.82 1.09
N PHE A 332 -4.33 3.79 1.14
CA PHE A 332 -4.82 4.38 2.38
C PHE A 332 -6.02 3.60 2.90
N ILE A 333 -5.99 3.28 4.20
CA ILE A 333 -7.09 2.61 4.89
C ILE A 333 -7.75 3.64 5.82
N GLU A 334 -8.99 3.99 5.51
CA GLU A 334 -9.77 4.92 6.32
C GLU A 334 -10.27 4.23 7.59
N CYS A 335 -10.45 5.02 8.65
CA CYS A 335 -11.21 4.58 9.81
C CYS A 335 -12.64 4.17 9.39
N ARG A 336 -13.12 3.07 9.98
CA ARG A 336 -14.50 2.61 9.87
C ARG A 336 -15.38 3.30 10.91
N TYR A 337 -15.65 4.60 10.71
CA TYR A 337 -16.35 5.43 11.71
C TYR A 337 -17.75 4.92 12.07
N LYS A 338 -18.48 4.33 11.11
CA LYS A 338 -19.81 3.77 11.39
C LYS A 338 -19.75 2.62 12.39
N GLU A 339 -18.77 1.74 12.20
CA GLU A 339 -18.52 0.57 13.05
C GLU A 339 -17.92 0.99 14.40
N ALA A 340 -17.00 1.95 14.41
CA ALA A 340 -16.48 2.52 15.64
C ALA A 340 -17.58 3.18 16.48
N ARG A 341 -18.51 3.90 15.84
CA ARG A 341 -19.67 4.47 16.52
C ARG A 341 -20.58 3.39 17.10
N ALA A 342 -20.86 2.32 16.36
CA ALA A 342 -21.63 1.19 16.88
C ALA A 342 -20.94 0.52 18.08
N PHE A 343 -19.60 0.42 18.05
CA PHE A 343 -18.82 -0.05 19.20
C PHE A 343 -19.01 0.85 20.43
N PHE A 344 -18.90 2.18 20.28
CA PHE A 344 -19.07 3.11 21.40
C PHE A 344 -20.50 3.22 21.92
N GLN A 345 -21.51 2.85 21.12
CA GLN A 345 -22.90 2.73 21.59
C GLN A 345 -23.07 1.56 22.57
N GLN A 346 -22.26 0.51 22.46
CA GLN A 346 -22.32 -0.67 23.33
C GLN A 346 -21.30 -0.60 24.47
N TYR A 347 -20.14 -0.02 24.23
CA TYR A 347 -19.03 0.07 25.17
C TYR A 347 -18.67 1.53 25.39
N LEU A 348 -18.99 2.08 26.56
CA LEU A 348 -18.70 3.46 26.91
C LEU A 348 -17.21 3.77 26.73
N ASP A 349 -16.92 4.93 26.14
CA ASP A 349 -15.53 5.36 26.02
C ASP A 349 -14.98 5.79 27.38
N ASP A 350 -13.76 5.36 27.69
CA ASP A 350 -13.06 5.79 28.88
C ASP A 350 -12.41 7.15 28.62
N ASN A 351 -13.08 8.19 29.12
CA ASN A 351 -12.68 9.59 29.03
C ASN A 351 -12.10 10.14 30.34
N THR A 352 -11.59 9.26 31.19
CA THR A 352 -10.81 9.70 32.37
C THR A 352 -9.58 10.50 31.94
N VAL A 353 -9.09 11.35 32.84
CA VAL A 353 -7.90 12.18 32.57
C VAL A 353 -6.70 11.29 32.24
N GLU A 354 -6.57 10.17 32.94
CA GLU A 354 -5.54 9.15 32.73
C GLU A 354 -5.64 8.53 31.33
N ALA A 355 -6.83 8.14 30.89
CA ALA A 355 -7.05 7.58 29.56
C ALA A 355 -6.74 8.58 28.43
N MET A 356 -7.18 9.83 28.59
CA MET A 356 -6.89 10.90 27.62
C MET A 356 -5.39 11.21 27.54
N MET A 357 -4.72 11.30 28.70
CA MET A 357 -3.28 11.46 28.77
C MET A 357 -2.56 10.28 28.11
N PHE A 358 -3.05 9.06 28.33
CA PHE A 358 -2.49 7.87 27.70
C PHE A 358 -2.57 7.90 26.18
N ARG A 359 -3.75 8.19 25.64
CA ARG A 359 -3.96 8.32 24.19
C ARG A 359 -3.05 9.38 23.59
N LYS A 360 -2.88 10.52 24.27
CA LYS A 360 -1.99 11.59 23.82
C LYS A 360 -0.54 11.12 23.77
N SER A 361 -0.01 10.59 24.87
CA SER A 361 1.38 10.12 24.93
C SER A 361 1.64 8.96 23.96
N ALA A 362 0.67 8.06 23.78
CA ALA A 362 0.76 6.97 22.83
C ALA A 362 0.81 7.47 21.36
N LYS A 363 0.02 8.48 21.00
CA LYS A 363 0.08 9.13 19.68
C LYS A 363 1.42 9.81 19.44
N GLU A 364 1.93 10.57 20.42
CA GLU A 364 3.24 11.23 20.34
C GLU A 364 4.37 10.20 20.17
N LEU A 365 4.32 9.09 20.90
CA LEU A 365 5.28 7.99 20.80
C LEU A 365 5.24 7.31 19.44
N LEU A 366 4.03 7.03 18.91
CA LEU A 366 3.85 6.45 17.58
C LEU A 366 4.37 7.39 16.48
N GLN A 367 4.12 8.70 16.59
CA GLN A 367 4.64 9.68 15.63
C GLN A 367 6.17 9.72 15.63
N LEU A 368 6.79 9.72 16.81
CA LEU A 368 8.25 9.70 16.94
C LEU A 368 8.84 8.40 16.37
N ALA A 369 8.25 7.25 16.69
CA ALA A 369 8.69 5.97 16.18
C ALA A 369 8.54 5.86 14.65
N ALA A 370 7.41 6.30 14.11
CA ALA A 370 7.15 6.36 12.68
C ALA A 370 8.18 7.24 11.97
N LYS A 371 8.49 8.43 12.50
CA LYS A 371 9.51 9.32 11.96
C LYS A 371 10.89 8.67 11.95
N THR A 372 11.28 7.99 13.03
CA THR A 372 12.56 7.29 13.13
C THR A 372 12.66 6.14 12.12
N LEU A 373 11.63 5.30 11.99
CA LEU A 373 11.59 4.20 11.03
C LEU A 373 11.58 4.69 9.58
N LYS A 374 10.82 5.76 9.27
CA LYS A 374 10.83 6.41 7.96
C LYS A 374 12.22 6.91 7.59
N LYS A 375 12.92 7.59 8.50
CA LYS A 375 14.31 8.05 8.27
C LYS A 375 15.27 6.89 8.00
N LEU A 376 15.02 5.73 8.61
CA LEU A 376 15.79 4.52 8.36
C LEU A 376 15.38 3.81 7.08
N GLY A 377 14.30 4.20 6.39
CA GLY A 377 13.73 3.46 5.26
C GLY A 377 13.32 2.05 5.65
N VAL A 378 12.67 1.89 6.81
CA VAL A 378 12.19 0.60 7.34
C VAL A 378 10.67 0.58 7.28
N PRO A 379 10.05 -0.30 6.47
CA PRO A 379 8.61 -0.49 6.46
C PRO A 379 8.09 -0.98 7.82
N PHE A 380 6.93 -0.45 8.24
CA PHE A 380 6.32 -0.81 9.51
C PHE A 380 4.79 -0.77 9.46
N TRP A 381 4.14 -1.41 10.42
CA TRP A 381 2.68 -1.40 10.57
C TRP A 381 2.28 -1.36 12.04
N LEU A 382 1.04 -0.95 12.33
CA LEU A 382 0.47 -1.10 13.67
C LEU A 382 0.26 -2.58 13.98
N SER A 383 0.65 -3.04 15.17
CA SER A 383 0.51 -4.45 15.59
C SER A 383 -0.43 -4.58 16.80
N SER A 384 -0.82 -5.83 17.11
CA SER A 384 -1.43 -6.23 18.39
C SER A 384 -2.58 -5.30 18.85
N GLY A 385 -2.56 -4.84 20.12
CA GLY A 385 -3.59 -3.99 20.70
C GLY A 385 -3.69 -2.61 20.04
N THR A 386 -2.58 -2.11 19.50
CA THR A 386 -2.55 -0.83 18.78
C THR A 386 -3.31 -0.91 17.45
N CYS A 387 -3.07 -1.98 16.69
CA CYS A 387 -3.82 -2.27 15.46
C CYS A 387 -5.30 -2.48 15.75
N LEU A 388 -5.62 -3.28 16.78
CA LEU A 388 -7.01 -3.53 17.19
C LEU A 388 -7.74 -2.25 17.59
N GLY A 389 -7.09 -1.37 18.36
CA GLY A 389 -7.65 -0.08 18.74
C GLY A 389 -8.02 0.76 17.52
N TRP A 390 -7.10 0.88 16.56
CA TRP A 390 -7.35 1.63 15.34
C TRP A 390 -8.47 0.99 14.51
N TYR A 391 -8.43 -0.34 14.32
CA TYR A 391 -9.40 -1.05 13.47
C TYR A 391 -10.82 -1.06 14.04
N ARG A 392 -10.96 -1.28 15.36
CA ARG A 392 -12.26 -1.45 16.02
C ARG A 392 -12.92 -0.13 16.40
N GLN A 393 -12.13 0.79 16.94
CA GLN A 393 -12.64 1.99 17.63
C GLN A 393 -11.93 3.27 17.19
N CYS A 394 -11.21 3.22 16.07
CA CYS A 394 -10.53 4.36 15.46
C CYS A 394 -9.68 5.19 16.43
N GLY A 395 -9.06 4.51 17.38
CA GLY A 395 -8.35 5.14 18.47
C GLY A 395 -7.35 4.21 19.14
N ILE A 396 -6.85 4.61 20.30
CA ILE A 396 -5.95 3.79 21.10
C ILE A 396 -6.75 3.26 22.29
N ILE A 397 -6.59 1.96 22.57
CA ILE A 397 -7.24 1.31 23.72
C ILE A 397 -6.60 1.88 24.99
N PRO A 398 -7.33 2.63 25.82
CA PRO A 398 -6.73 3.45 26.88
C PRO A 398 -6.07 2.63 28.00
N TYR A 399 -6.56 1.42 28.24
CA TYR A 399 -6.04 0.50 29.25
C TYR A 399 -4.98 -0.49 28.73
N SER A 400 -4.52 -0.35 27.48
CA SER A 400 -3.47 -1.22 26.90
C SER A 400 -2.09 -1.00 27.55
N LYS A 401 -1.83 0.20 28.09
CA LYS A 401 -0.58 0.61 28.75
C LYS A 401 0.67 0.66 27.84
N ASP A 402 0.53 0.30 26.57
CA ASP A 402 1.59 0.34 25.57
C ASP A 402 1.07 0.56 24.15
N VAL A 403 2.02 0.66 23.20
CA VAL A 403 1.79 0.69 21.76
C VAL A 403 2.70 -0.32 21.07
N ASP A 404 2.24 -0.87 19.95
CA ASP A 404 2.93 -1.92 19.21
C ASP A 404 3.06 -1.56 17.72
N LEU A 405 4.27 -1.71 17.22
CA LEU A 405 4.61 -1.71 15.80
C LEU A 405 5.14 -3.08 15.37
N GLY A 406 4.92 -3.44 14.13
CA GLY A 406 5.59 -4.56 13.47
C GLY A 406 6.54 -4.05 12.40
N ILE A 407 7.62 -4.77 12.18
CA ILE A 407 8.52 -4.61 11.02
C ILE A 407 8.83 -6.00 10.46
N PHE A 408 9.22 -6.08 9.19
CA PHE A 408 9.75 -7.33 8.67
C PHE A 408 11.15 -7.59 9.23
N ILE A 409 11.45 -8.85 9.52
CA ILE A 409 12.77 -9.23 10.04
C ILE A 409 13.89 -8.94 9.04
N GLN A 410 13.63 -9.09 7.74
CA GLN A 410 14.60 -8.75 6.70
C GLN A 410 14.92 -7.25 6.62
N ASP A 411 14.01 -6.39 7.11
CA ASP A 411 14.19 -4.93 7.10
C ASP A 411 14.86 -4.43 8.39
N TYR A 412 15.23 -5.34 9.30
CA TYR A 412 15.97 -4.97 10.50
C TYR A 412 17.37 -4.45 10.12
N LYS A 413 17.68 -3.22 10.57
CA LYS A 413 18.99 -2.59 10.42
C LYS A 413 19.70 -2.55 11.78
N SER A 414 21.01 -2.85 11.80
CA SER A 414 21.81 -2.88 13.04
C SER A 414 21.84 -1.53 13.77
N ASN A 415 21.77 -0.41 13.03
CA ASN A 415 21.71 0.95 13.55
C ASN A 415 20.31 1.38 14.03
N MET A 416 19.30 0.51 13.99
CA MET A 416 17.95 0.87 14.41
C MET A 416 17.91 1.20 15.90
N ILE A 417 18.60 0.43 16.74
CA ILE A 417 18.63 0.66 18.19
C ILE A 417 19.24 2.03 18.51
N SER A 418 20.36 2.37 17.87
CA SER A 418 21.00 3.68 18.06
C SER A 418 20.13 4.82 17.55
N ALA A 419 19.48 4.66 16.39
CA ALA A 419 18.58 5.68 15.86
C ALA A 419 17.39 5.97 16.78
N PHE A 420 16.83 4.95 17.44
CA PHE A 420 15.79 5.14 18.45
C PHE A 420 16.36 5.80 19.72
N GLN A 421 17.54 5.39 20.20
CA GLN A 421 18.21 6.04 21.33
C GLN A 421 18.44 7.54 21.08
N ASP A 422 18.95 7.89 19.89
CA ASP A 422 19.19 9.28 19.47
C ASP A 422 17.88 10.08 19.39
N ALA A 423 16.77 9.42 19.04
CA ALA A 423 15.44 10.01 19.04
C ALA A 423 14.84 10.16 20.46
N GLY A 424 15.59 9.82 21.52
CA GLY A 424 15.12 9.88 22.92
C GLY A 424 14.31 8.65 23.36
N LEU A 425 14.41 7.57 22.59
CA LEU A 425 13.70 6.32 22.77
C LEU A 425 14.71 5.18 23.06
N PRO A 426 15.25 5.04 24.29
CA PRO A 426 16.21 3.99 24.62
C PRO A 426 15.61 2.58 24.68
N LEU A 427 16.41 1.61 24.23
CA LEU A 427 16.15 0.18 24.39
C LEU A 427 16.22 -0.23 25.87
N LYS A 428 15.18 -0.91 26.36
CA LYS A 428 15.15 -1.45 27.72
C LYS A 428 15.33 -2.96 27.78
N HIS A 429 14.63 -3.69 26.92
CA HIS A 429 14.67 -5.15 26.91
C HIS A 429 14.81 -5.68 25.48
N LYS A 430 15.64 -6.71 25.33
CA LYS A 430 15.82 -7.47 24.08
C LYS A 430 15.59 -8.93 24.39
N PHE A 431 14.64 -9.55 23.68
CA PHE A 431 14.36 -10.99 23.82
C PHE A 431 14.66 -11.72 22.52
N GLY A 432 15.14 -12.97 22.64
CA GLY A 432 15.50 -13.84 21.52
C GLY A 432 16.83 -13.51 20.84
N LYS A 433 17.44 -14.50 20.17
CA LYS A 433 18.60 -14.29 19.29
C LYS A 433 18.24 -13.41 18.08
N SER A 434 16.98 -13.49 17.64
CA SER A 434 16.39 -12.70 16.54
C SER A 434 15.11 -11.98 17.00
N VAL A 435 15.32 -10.99 17.88
CA VAL A 435 14.55 -9.73 18.11
C VAL A 435 13.08 -9.81 18.60
N LYS A 436 12.85 -9.44 19.87
CA LYS A 436 11.79 -8.51 20.34
C LYS A 436 12.47 -7.34 21.03
N VAL A 437 12.14 -6.10 20.67
CA VAL A 437 12.81 -4.87 21.14
C VAL A 437 11.79 -3.96 21.83
N PHE A 438 12.13 -3.49 23.02
CA PHE A 438 11.29 -2.63 23.88
C PHE A 438 11.89 -1.24 23.98
N ILE A 439 11.11 -0.23 23.66
CA ILE A 439 11.60 1.15 23.59
C ILE A 439 10.70 2.09 24.41
N PHE A 440 11.29 2.93 25.27
CA PHE A 440 10.58 3.85 26.19
C PHE A 440 10.84 5.31 25.83
N PRO A 441 9.89 6.24 25.99
CA PRO A 441 10.19 7.68 26.02
C PRO A 441 10.93 8.07 27.31
N LEU A 442 12.04 8.80 27.17
CA LEU A 442 12.69 9.48 28.29
C LEU A 442 11.79 10.62 28.82
N GLY A 443 11.60 10.65 30.14
CA GLY A 443 10.92 11.75 30.82
C GLY A 443 11.66 13.08 30.63
N ARG A 444 10.90 14.18 30.55
CA ARG A 444 11.35 15.58 30.41
C ARG A 444 12.71 15.86 31.09
N ARG A 445 13.66 16.41 30.35
CA ARG A 445 14.79 17.17 30.93
C ARG A 445 14.51 18.67 30.79
N GLN A 446 14.37 19.31 31.95
CA GLN A 446 14.79 20.66 32.32
C GLN A 446 14.36 21.85 31.43
N LEU A 447 13.26 22.50 31.84
CA LEU A 447 13.17 23.96 31.84
C LEU A 447 13.59 24.42 33.24
N GLY A 448 14.65 25.22 33.31
CA GLY A 448 15.21 25.73 34.55
C GLY A 448 14.36 26.84 35.19
N THR A 449 14.38 26.83 36.52
CA THR A 449 14.32 27.99 37.44
C THR A 449 13.18 29.00 37.31
N ILE A 450 12.15 28.87 38.16
CA ILE A 450 11.46 29.99 38.83
C ILE A 450 10.99 29.54 40.25
N PHE A 451 11.61 30.10 41.31
CA PHE A 451 11.24 30.16 42.75
C PHE A 451 11.43 28.93 43.70
N PRO A 452 11.66 29.16 45.03
CA PRO A 452 12.75 28.52 45.77
C PRO A 452 12.28 27.42 46.73
N ARG A 453 13.24 26.55 47.08
CA ARG A 453 13.13 25.47 48.06
C ARG A 453 12.57 25.96 49.39
N LYS A 454 11.42 25.42 49.82
CA LYS A 454 11.01 25.44 51.23
C LYS A 454 11.93 24.52 52.02
N ARG A 455 12.54 25.09 53.07
CA ARG A 455 13.39 24.38 54.04
C ARG A 455 12.58 23.32 54.77
N ARG A 456 13.28 22.22 55.05
CA ARG A 456 12.90 21.16 55.98
C ARG A 456 12.90 21.78 57.39
N CYS A 457 11.79 21.71 58.12
CA CYS A 457 11.76 22.00 59.55
C CYS A 457 12.27 20.76 60.29
N GLU A 458 13.32 20.92 61.07
CA GLU A 458 13.66 20.08 62.22
C GLU A 458 13.25 20.87 63.46
N THR A 459 12.24 20.37 64.16
CA THR A 459 12.07 20.12 65.61
C THR A 459 10.59 19.91 65.87
#